data_AF-A0A9E3GI39-F1
#
_entry.id   AF-A0A9E3GI39-F1
#
_cell.length_a   1.000
_cell.length_b   1.000
_cell.length_c   1.000
_cell.angle_alpha   90.00
_cell.angle_beta   90.00
_cell.angle_gamma   90.00
#
_symmetry.space_group_name_H-M   'P 1'
#
loop_
_entity.id
_entity.type
_entity.pdbx_description
1 polymer ?
#
loop_
_entity_poly.entity_id
_entity_poly.type
_entity_poly.pdbx_seq_one_letter_code
_entity_poly.pdbx_strand_id
1 'polypeptide(L)'
;MNKEQKQIIKTINQAYSKLEVLNNIRWNAFRDDLFDMNKKDEIRHRKSFDNRNYSGVASISDCAKLFVVHNIAESILNKSKYTIKDLLIIRKSCIYSQSLVENYREIIEKAWESENIKNLANLDYISLIDWDLYQETLNNRKVA
;
A
#
# COMPACT_ATOMS: atom_id res chain seq x y z
N MET A 1 5.69 -18.14 -4.35
CA MET A 1 5.57 -17.41 -3.08
C MET A 1 6.25 -18.17 -1.96
N ASN A 2 7.38 -17.64 -1.50
CA ASN A 2 8.17 -18.20 -0.40
C ASN A 2 7.56 -17.86 0.98
N LYS A 3 8.25 -18.27 2.06
CA LYS A 3 7.79 -18.08 3.44
C LYS A 3 7.77 -16.60 3.84
N GLU A 4 8.75 -15.85 3.38
CA GLU A 4 8.97 -14.44 3.67
C GLU A 4 7.88 -13.57 3.04
N GLN A 5 7.57 -13.82 1.75
CA GLN A 5 6.47 -13.18 1.04
C GLN A 5 5.12 -13.44 1.71
N LYS A 6 4.86 -14.67 2.16
CA LYS A 6 3.64 -15.01 2.92
C LYS A 6 3.57 -14.23 4.23
N GLN A 7 4.70 -14.04 4.91
CA GLN A 7 4.74 -13.25 6.15
C GLN A 7 4.49 -11.77 5.90
N ILE A 8 5.06 -11.20 4.82
CA ILE A 8 4.78 -9.82 4.39
C ILE A 8 3.28 -9.64 4.09
N ILE A 9 2.67 -10.56 3.34
CA ILE A 9 1.24 -10.55 3.04
C ILE A 9 0.40 -10.65 4.32
N LYS A 10 0.82 -11.45 5.29
CA LYS A 10 0.14 -11.53 6.60
C LYS A 10 0.15 -10.17 7.31
N THR A 11 1.30 -9.50 7.38
CA THR A 11 1.42 -8.16 7.95
C THR A 11 0.54 -7.15 7.21
N ILE A 12 0.55 -7.17 5.87
CA ILE A 12 -0.30 -6.29 5.05
C ILE A 12 -1.78 -6.54 5.35
N ASN A 13 -2.21 -7.80 5.38
CA ASN A 13 -3.61 -8.14 5.63
C ASN A 13 -4.06 -7.72 7.03
N GLN A 14 -3.21 -7.86 8.04
CA GLN A 14 -3.48 -7.41 9.41
C GLN A 14 -3.60 -5.89 9.51
N ALA A 15 -2.64 -5.15 8.92
CA ALA A 15 -2.71 -3.68 8.90
C ALA A 15 -3.93 -3.18 8.11
N TYR A 16 -4.22 -3.80 6.95
CA TYR A 16 -5.37 -3.47 6.13
C TYR A 16 -6.70 -3.74 6.85
N SER A 17 -6.84 -4.87 7.57
CA SER A 17 -8.08 -5.18 8.28
C SER A 17 -8.37 -4.16 9.38
N LYS A 18 -7.34 -3.69 10.10
CA LYS A 18 -7.49 -2.66 11.14
C LYS A 18 -8.03 -1.34 10.61
N LEU A 19 -7.84 -1.04 9.33
CA LEU A 19 -8.40 0.16 8.68
C LEU A 19 -9.91 0.08 8.40
N GLU A 20 -10.61 -0.99 8.80
CA GLU A 20 -12.07 -1.09 8.68
C GLU A 20 -12.82 0.08 9.34
N VAL A 21 -12.21 0.71 10.34
CA VAL A 21 -12.74 1.93 10.97
C VAL A 21 -13.02 3.07 9.98
N LEU A 22 -12.35 3.09 8.82
CA LEU A 22 -12.55 4.08 7.77
C LEU A 22 -13.81 3.84 6.93
N ASN A 23 -14.44 2.68 7.03
CA ASN A 23 -15.65 2.35 6.25
C ASN A 23 -16.96 2.72 6.92
N ASN A 24 -16.91 3.31 8.11
CA ASN A 24 -18.10 3.70 8.87
C ASN A 24 -18.11 5.20 9.19
N ILE A 25 -17.38 6.00 8.41
CA ILE A 25 -17.30 7.45 8.60
C ILE A 25 -18.32 8.13 7.69
N ARG A 26 -19.38 8.68 8.30
CA ARG A 26 -20.46 9.41 7.59
C ARG A 26 -21.06 8.59 6.42
N TRP A 27 -21.21 7.29 6.61
CA TRP A 27 -21.77 6.35 5.61
C TRP A 27 -20.88 6.11 4.38
N ASN A 28 -19.60 6.52 4.41
CA ASN A 28 -18.66 6.29 3.32
C ASN A 28 -17.75 5.08 3.62
N ALA A 29 -17.45 4.32 2.58
CA ALA A 29 -16.58 3.17 2.61
C ALA A 29 -15.13 3.53 2.19
N PHE A 30 -14.51 4.50 2.87
CA PHE A 30 -13.25 5.11 2.39
C PHE A 30 -12.09 4.12 2.19
N ARG A 31 -11.96 3.09 3.03
CA ARG A 31 -10.94 2.05 2.86
C ARG A 31 -11.21 1.25 1.58
N ASP A 32 -12.46 0.90 1.34
CA ASP A 32 -12.85 0.07 0.20
C ASP A 32 -12.76 0.87 -1.11
N ASP A 33 -13.12 2.15 -1.10
CA ASP A 33 -12.91 3.06 -2.23
C ASP A 33 -11.41 3.13 -2.61
N LEU A 34 -10.54 3.31 -1.61
CA LEU A 34 -9.10 3.36 -1.82
C LEU A 34 -8.56 2.00 -2.31
N PHE A 35 -9.07 0.89 -1.78
CA PHE A 35 -8.73 -0.45 -2.25
C PHE A 35 -9.13 -0.65 -3.71
N ASP A 36 -10.32 -0.25 -4.10
CA ASP A 36 -10.82 -0.37 -5.47
C ASP A 36 -10.03 0.49 -6.46
N MET A 37 -9.61 1.70 -6.06
CA MET A 37 -8.69 2.51 -6.85
C MET A 37 -7.37 1.77 -7.13
N ASN A 38 -6.72 1.25 -6.09
CA ASN A 38 -5.46 0.52 -6.24
C ASN A 38 -5.62 -0.80 -7.00
N LYS A 39 -6.73 -1.51 -6.80
CA LYS A 39 -7.04 -2.74 -7.53
C LYS A 39 -7.23 -2.48 -9.03
N LYS A 40 -7.95 -1.42 -9.40
CA LYS A 40 -8.11 -1.00 -10.81
C LYS A 40 -6.76 -0.64 -11.42
N ASP A 41 -5.91 0.07 -10.69
CA ASP A 41 -4.56 0.43 -11.14
C ASP A 41 -3.69 -0.80 -11.37
N GLU A 42 -3.69 -1.75 -10.44
CA GLU A 42 -2.93 -2.99 -10.56
C GLU A 42 -3.41 -3.86 -11.74
N ILE A 43 -4.73 -3.96 -11.97
CA ILE A 43 -5.28 -4.65 -13.15
C ILE A 43 -4.77 -4.00 -14.44
N ARG A 44 -4.80 -2.67 -14.53
CA ARG A 44 -4.30 -1.92 -15.70
C ARG A 44 -2.80 -2.12 -15.89
N HIS A 45 -2.04 -2.08 -14.80
CA HIS A 45 -0.60 -2.31 -14.80
C HIS A 45 -0.29 -3.70 -15.36
N ARG A 46 -0.88 -4.78 -14.82
CA ARG A 46 -0.62 -6.14 -15.29
C ARG A 46 -1.02 -6.37 -16.75
N LYS A 47 -2.14 -5.79 -17.19
CA LYS A 47 -2.58 -5.86 -18.60
C LYS A 47 -1.58 -5.20 -19.56
N SER A 48 -0.87 -4.17 -19.11
CA SER A 48 0.11 -3.44 -19.92
C SER A 48 1.43 -4.22 -20.08
N PHE A 49 1.63 -5.30 -19.33
CA PHE A 49 2.83 -6.14 -19.36
C PHE A 49 2.47 -7.60 -19.69
N ASP A 50 1.62 -7.82 -20.70
CA ASP A 50 1.19 -9.14 -21.19
C ASP A 50 0.63 -10.08 -20.10
N ASN A 51 -0.13 -9.50 -19.15
CA ASN A 51 -0.69 -10.23 -18.01
C ASN A 51 0.37 -11.01 -17.25
N ARG A 52 1.34 -10.32 -16.61
CA ARG A 52 2.28 -10.90 -15.63
C ARG A 52 1.54 -11.68 -14.54
N ASN A 53 1.20 -12.92 -14.85
CA ASN A 53 0.57 -13.93 -14.01
C ASN A 53 1.58 -15.08 -13.86
N TYR A 54 2.83 -14.74 -13.57
CA TYR A 54 3.87 -15.74 -13.33
C TYR A 54 3.55 -16.54 -12.06
N SER A 55 3.94 -17.80 -12.05
CA SER A 55 3.81 -18.65 -10.88
C SER A 55 4.62 -18.06 -9.72
N GLY A 56 3.94 -17.73 -8.62
CA GLY A 56 4.59 -17.30 -7.39
C GLY A 56 4.49 -15.81 -7.06
N VAL A 57 3.84 -15.03 -7.92
CA VAL A 57 3.49 -13.61 -7.71
C VAL A 57 2.27 -13.49 -6.79
N ALA A 58 2.24 -12.46 -5.93
CA ALA A 58 1.08 -12.18 -5.08
C ALA A 58 -0.18 -11.84 -5.92
N SER A 59 -1.35 -12.06 -5.32
CA SER A 59 -2.62 -11.74 -5.98
C SER A 59 -2.77 -10.23 -6.21
N ILE A 60 -3.59 -9.84 -7.19
CA ILE A 60 -3.96 -8.44 -7.42
C ILE A 60 -4.54 -7.81 -6.13
N SER A 61 -5.31 -8.58 -5.37
CA SER A 61 -5.92 -8.13 -4.12
C SER A 61 -4.86 -7.85 -3.05
N ASP A 62 -3.88 -8.74 -2.88
CA ASP A 62 -2.80 -8.54 -1.91
C ASP A 62 -1.93 -7.32 -2.28
N CYS A 63 -1.68 -7.12 -3.58
CA CYS A 63 -0.97 -5.94 -4.07
C CYS A 63 -1.76 -4.65 -3.84
N ALA A 64 -3.07 -4.65 -4.08
CA ALA A 64 -3.92 -3.50 -3.80
C ALA A 64 -3.93 -3.14 -2.31
N LYS A 65 -4.00 -4.14 -1.41
CA LYS A 65 -3.88 -3.93 0.03
C LYS A 65 -2.50 -3.39 0.42
N LEU A 66 -1.42 -3.87 -0.21
CA LEU A 66 -0.07 -3.32 -0.01
C LEU A 66 -0.08 -1.82 -0.29
N PHE A 67 -0.60 -1.38 -1.43
CA PHE A 67 -0.62 0.03 -1.79
C PHE A 67 -1.47 0.87 -0.84
N VAL A 68 -2.62 0.36 -0.39
CA VAL A 68 -3.45 1.04 0.63
C VAL A 68 -2.64 1.27 1.91
N VAL A 69 -2.03 0.21 2.44
CA VAL A 69 -1.28 0.25 3.69
C VAL A 69 -0.04 1.15 3.56
N HIS A 70 0.74 0.96 2.49
CA HIS A 70 1.94 1.74 2.20
C HIS A 70 1.63 3.24 2.07
N ASN A 71 0.65 3.61 1.23
CA ASN A 71 0.35 5.03 0.97
C ASN A 71 -0.18 5.75 2.21
N ILE A 72 -0.99 5.08 3.05
CA ILE A 72 -1.47 5.66 4.31
C ILE A 72 -0.32 5.81 5.31
N ALA A 73 0.50 4.76 5.48
CA ALA A 73 1.65 4.82 6.39
C ALA A 73 2.66 5.89 5.97
N GLU A 74 2.93 6.00 4.67
CA GLU A 74 3.78 7.04 4.11
C GLU A 74 3.19 8.45 4.35
N SER A 75 1.88 8.62 4.18
CA SER A 75 1.19 9.89 4.41
C SER A 75 1.15 10.29 5.90
N ILE A 76 1.19 9.32 6.82
CA ILE A 76 1.35 9.57 8.25
C ILE A 76 2.73 10.18 8.53
N LEU A 77 3.79 9.58 7.96
CA LEU A 77 5.18 9.99 8.20
C LEU A 77 5.57 11.27 7.45
N ASN A 78 5.07 11.44 6.23
CA ASN A 78 5.40 12.55 5.34
C ASN A 78 4.17 13.44 5.15
N LYS A 79 3.93 14.33 6.11
CA LYS A 79 2.81 15.27 6.05
C LYS A 79 2.92 16.14 4.80
N SER A 80 1.82 16.25 4.06
CA SER A 80 1.72 17.07 2.84
C SER A 80 2.78 16.74 1.78
N LYS A 81 3.12 15.45 1.63
CA LYS A 81 4.06 14.94 0.62
C LYS A 81 3.69 15.41 -0.79
N TYR A 82 2.40 15.41 -1.10
CA TYR A 82 1.86 15.82 -2.39
C TYR A 82 1.15 17.16 -2.30
N THR A 83 1.34 17.96 -3.34
CA THR A 83 0.77 19.29 -3.54
C THR A 83 -0.22 19.30 -4.70
N ILE A 84 -0.91 20.42 -4.90
CA ILE A 84 -1.85 20.61 -6.03
C ILE A 84 -1.15 20.38 -7.39
N LYS A 85 0.14 20.73 -7.51
CA LYS A 85 0.89 20.54 -8.76
C LYS A 85 1.01 19.07 -9.15
N ASP A 86 1.04 18.18 -8.15
CA ASP A 86 1.27 16.76 -8.36
C ASP A 86 0.04 16.04 -8.94
N LEU A 87 -1.16 16.63 -8.83
CA LEU A 87 -2.44 16.05 -9.27
C LEU A 87 -2.46 15.55 -10.73
N LEU A 88 -1.64 16.12 -11.61
CA LEU A 88 -1.57 15.75 -13.02
C LEU A 88 -0.76 14.46 -13.27
N ILE A 89 0.16 14.12 -12.37
CA ILE A 89 1.18 13.09 -12.59
C ILE A 89 1.03 11.94 -11.58
N ILE A 90 0.64 12.28 -10.35
CA ILE A 90 0.55 11.30 -9.28
C ILE A 90 -0.70 10.43 -9.40
N ARG A 91 -0.60 9.20 -8.90
CA ARG A 91 -1.76 8.31 -8.79
C ARG A 91 -2.78 8.92 -7.83
N LYS A 92 -4.05 8.90 -8.24
CA LYS A 92 -5.18 9.40 -7.44
C LYS A 92 -5.25 8.73 -6.06
N SER A 93 -4.92 7.45 -5.96
CA SER A 93 -4.90 6.73 -4.69
C SER A 93 -3.91 7.32 -3.67
N CYS A 94 -2.76 7.84 -4.10
CA CYS A 94 -1.78 8.47 -3.21
C CYS A 94 -2.32 9.76 -2.60
N ILE A 95 -2.95 10.62 -3.42
CA ILE A 95 -3.60 11.86 -2.95
C ILE A 95 -4.76 11.54 -2.02
N TYR A 96 -5.56 10.54 -2.39
CA TYR A 96 -6.69 10.12 -1.58
C TYR A 96 -6.24 9.61 -0.20
N SER A 97 -5.17 8.80 -0.15
CA SER A 97 -4.53 8.40 1.11
C SER A 97 -4.05 9.58 1.95
N GLN A 98 -3.38 10.57 1.34
CA GLN A 98 -2.95 11.76 2.06
C GLN A 98 -4.14 12.54 2.63
N SER A 99 -5.18 12.72 1.82
CA SER A 99 -6.42 13.39 2.26
C SER A 99 -7.09 12.64 3.41
N LEU A 100 -7.14 11.31 3.38
CA LEU A 100 -7.70 10.52 4.49
C LEU A 100 -6.90 10.71 5.77
N VAL A 101 -5.57 10.69 5.68
CA VAL A 101 -4.71 10.94 6.84
C VAL A 101 -4.88 12.37 7.35
N GLU A 102 -4.95 13.37 6.48
CA GLU A 102 -5.14 14.77 6.92
C GLU A 102 -6.48 15.00 7.64
N ASN A 103 -7.53 14.27 7.28
CA ASN A 103 -8.86 14.42 7.89
C ASN A 103 -9.12 13.48 9.08
N TYR A 104 -8.51 12.29 9.09
CA TYR A 104 -8.83 11.22 10.02
C TYR A 104 -7.60 10.60 10.70
N ARG A 105 -6.49 11.36 10.80
CA ARG A 105 -5.22 10.91 11.41
C ARG A 105 -5.42 10.16 12.72
N GLU A 106 -6.12 10.77 13.67
CA GLU A 106 -6.29 10.20 15.02
C GLU A 106 -6.98 8.84 14.98
N ILE A 107 -7.98 8.67 14.12
CA ILE A 107 -8.70 7.40 13.94
C ILE A 107 -7.76 6.33 13.37
N ILE A 108 -6.94 6.71 12.38
CA ILE A 108 -5.99 5.80 11.72
C ILE A 108 -4.87 5.41 12.68
N GLU A 109 -4.25 6.38 13.34
CA GLU A 109 -3.16 6.13 14.30
C GLU A 109 -3.64 5.27 15.48
N LYS A 110 -4.86 5.48 15.97
CA LYS A 110 -5.47 4.60 16.98
C LYS A 110 -5.69 3.18 16.46
N ALA A 111 -6.19 3.02 15.23
CA ALA A 111 -6.38 1.70 14.64
C ALA A 111 -5.05 0.95 14.42
N TRP A 112 -3.97 1.69 14.21
CA TRP A 112 -2.62 1.19 13.99
C TRP A 112 -1.68 1.33 15.19
N GLU A 113 -2.20 1.53 16.40
CA GLU A 113 -1.40 1.74 17.62
C GLU A 113 -0.42 0.58 17.89
N SER A 114 -0.79 -0.64 17.50
CA SER A 114 0.04 -1.86 17.63
C SER A 114 0.89 -2.18 16.39
N GLU A 115 0.81 -1.37 15.34
CA GLU A 115 1.54 -1.57 14.09
C GLU A 115 2.81 -0.70 14.05
N ASN A 116 3.86 -1.19 13.37
CA ASN A 116 5.05 -0.38 13.12
C ASN A 116 4.89 0.42 11.81
N ILE A 117 4.46 1.69 11.94
CA ILE A 117 4.20 2.58 10.80
C ILE A 117 5.41 2.72 9.86
N LYS A 118 6.63 2.79 10.40
CA LYS A 118 7.85 2.88 9.57
C LYS A 118 8.03 1.64 8.71
N ASN A 119 7.78 0.45 9.26
CA ASN A 119 7.84 -0.79 8.50
C ASN A 119 6.76 -0.83 7.41
N LEU A 120 5.54 -0.38 7.71
CA LEU A 120 4.45 -0.31 6.73
C LEU A 120 4.75 0.66 5.59
N ALA A 121 5.33 1.83 5.90
CA ALA A 121 5.74 2.81 4.91
C ALA A 121 6.91 2.31 4.04
N ASN A 122 7.72 1.38 4.53
CA ASN A 122 8.85 0.79 3.80
C ASN A 122 8.48 -0.49 3.02
N LEU A 123 7.19 -0.87 2.96
CA LEU A 123 6.75 -2.00 2.15
C LEU A 123 7.08 -1.76 0.68
N ASP A 124 7.78 -2.71 0.07
CA ASP A 124 8.19 -2.64 -1.34
C ASP A 124 7.33 -3.59 -2.17
N TYR A 125 6.68 -3.08 -3.22
CA TYR A 125 5.89 -3.88 -4.16
C TYR A 125 6.71 -5.01 -4.78
N ILE A 126 8.00 -4.78 -5.06
CA ILE A 126 8.88 -5.78 -5.66
C ILE A 126 8.95 -7.03 -4.78
N SER A 127 8.92 -6.87 -3.44
CA SER A 127 8.93 -8.01 -2.51
C SER A 127 7.78 -9.00 -2.76
N LEU A 128 6.64 -8.54 -3.30
CA LEU A 128 5.48 -9.39 -3.60
C LEU A 128 5.49 -9.97 -5.02
N ILE A 129 6.28 -9.40 -5.92
CA ILE A 129 6.28 -9.76 -7.35
C ILE A 129 7.51 -10.55 -7.75
N ASP A 130 8.68 -10.15 -7.26
CA ASP A 130 9.97 -10.71 -7.60
C ASP A 130 10.88 -10.67 -6.36
N TRP A 131 10.96 -11.80 -5.67
CA TRP A 131 11.71 -11.89 -4.42
C TRP A 131 13.22 -11.78 -4.64
N ASP A 132 13.72 -12.34 -5.73
CA ASP A 132 15.16 -12.37 -6.01
C ASP A 132 15.65 -10.96 -6.34
N LEU A 133 14.90 -10.22 -7.18
CA LEU A 133 15.17 -8.81 -7.46
C LEU A 133 15.05 -7.95 -6.19
N TYR A 134 14.10 -8.25 -5.30
CA TYR A 134 13.97 -7.56 -4.02
C TYR A 134 15.21 -7.77 -3.13
N GLN A 135 15.73 -9.00 -3.03
CA GLN A 135 16.94 -9.28 -2.26
C GLN A 135 18.18 -8.60 -2.85
N GLU A 136 18.32 -8.61 -4.18
CA GLU A 136 19.39 -7.89 -4.86
C GLU A 136 19.34 -6.39 -4.55
N THR A 137 18.16 -5.78 -4.64
CA THR A 137 17.94 -4.36 -4.33
C THR A 137 18.31 -4.04 -2.88
N LEU A 138 17.96 -4.91 -1.93
CA LEU A 138 18.33 -4.73 -0.51
C LEU A 138 19.84 -4.84 -0.29
N ASN A 139 20.52 -5.75 -0.98
CA ASN A 139 21.96 -5.91 -0.85
C ASN A 139 22.69 -4.70 -1.42
N ASN A 140 22.26 -4.18 -2.58
CA ASN A 140 22.85 -2.98 -3.18
C ASN A 140 22.70 -1.74 -2.28
N ARG A 141 21.56 -1.59 -1.60
CA ARG A 141 21.32 -0.49 -0.64
C ARG A 141 22.18 -0.57 0.64
N LYS A 142 22.75 -1.73 0.97
CA LYS A 142 23.63 -1.88 2.15
C LYS A 142 25.10 -1.56 1.84
N VAL A 143 25.47 -1.59 0.57
CA VAL A 143 26.85 -1.36 0.09
C VAL A 143 27.06 0.11 -0.29
N ALA A 144 25.99 0.87 -0.52
CA ALA A 144 25.98 2.31 -0.75
C ALA A 144 25.84 3.10 0.56
#